data_AF-A0A3A1P4C8-F1
#
_entry.id   AF-A0A3A1P4C8-F1
#
_cell.length_a   1.000
_cell.length_b   1.000
_cell.length_c   1.000
_cell.angle_alpha   90.00
_cell.angle_beta   90.00
_cell.angle_gamma   90.00
#
_symmetry.space_group_name_H-M   'P 1'
#
loop_
_entity.id
_entity.type
_entity.pdbx_description
1 polymer ?
#
loop_
_entity_poly.entity_id
_entity_poly.type
_entity_poly.pdbx_seq_one_letter_code
_entity_poly.pdbx_strand_id
1 'polypeptide(L)'
;MFDRQEIENIEKGMASRLGIDTLAWKLGISRNGAEQLAEARLIEPLQHPFFLARYGTLQVAQASSDALQGNLYRAGVLAAEEKLMCLSTAIKVIGGETKPWSTLFGKLLDGSLPFRIEPGPKALVRRIFIRRQDLSVIEEFCAVGGVASNTAFSHLISKADAGEILNVGPQEVTELFADVPTRKGGRAKHLRLEDVLKMGRRHITSAELSLRRNVSTQRAYRDALASGVRYLGPAGFCRASAVAKFFA
;
A
#
# COMPACT_ATOMS: atom_id res chain seq x y z
N MET A 1 -35.77 16.01 -9.15
CA MET A 1 -36.16 16.47 -7.81
C MET A 1 -35.94 15.27 -6.90
N PHE A 2 -35.08 15.37 -5.90
CA PHE A 2 -34.81 14.27 -4.97
C PHE A 2 -36.05 14.00 -4.13
N ASP A 3 -36.36 12.74 -3.86
CA ASP A 3 -37.44 12.42 -2.92
C ASP A 3 -36.97 12.61 -1.46
N ARG A 4 -37.92 12.66 -0.53
CA ARG A 4 -37.61 12.88 0.90
C ARG A 4 -36.69 11.80 1.48
N GLN A 5 -36.87 10.55 1.06
CA GLN A 5 -36.08 9.43 1.57
C GLN A 5 -34.63 9.52 1.08
N GLU A 6 -34.44 9.95 -0.16
CA GLU A 6 -33.14 10.20 -0.77
C GLU A 6 -32.39 11.34 -0.06
N ILE A 7 -33.08 12.44 0.27
CA ILE A 7 -32.52 13.55 1.06
C ILE A 7 -32.09 13.06 2.45
N GLU A 8 -32.96 12.34 3.16
CA GLU A 8 -32.64 11.78 4.49
C GLU A 8 -31.46 10.80 4.45
N ASN A 9 -31.33 10.00 3.38
CA ASN A 9 -30.20 9.10 3.17
C ASN A 9 -28.89 9.86 2.92
N ILE A 10 -28.94 10.94 2.13
CA ILE A 10 -27.78 11.81 1.89
C ILE A 10 -27.35 12.48 3.19
N GLU A 11 -28.28 13.02 3.98
CA GLU A 11 -27.98 13.67 5.27
C GLU A 11 -27.29 12.72 6.25
N LYS A 12 -27.82 11.49 6.40
CA LYS A 12 -27.17 10.45 7.22
C LYS A 12 -25.77 10.12 6.73
N GLY A 13 -25.58 9.98 5.42
CA GLY A 13 -24.27 9.71 4.83
C GLY A 13 -23.31 10.89 5.00
N MET A 14 -23.78 12.14 4.94
CA MET A 14 -22.94 13.32 5.18
C MET A 14 -22.40 13.39 6.61
N ALA A 15 -23.21 13.03 7.60
CA ALA A 15 -22.80 13.02 9.02
C ALA A 15 -21.81 11.88 9.35
N SER A 16 -21.89 10.76 8.61
CA SER A 16 -21.15 9.53 8.91
C SER A 16 -20.10 9.15 7.85
N ARG A 17 -19.76 10.07 6.94
CA ARG A 17 -18.73 9.81 5.93
C ARG A 17 -17.31 9.88 6.48
N LEU A 18 -16.43 9.15 5.84
CA LEU A 18 -14.99 9.26 5.97
C LEU A 18 -14.38 9.42 4.57
N GLY A 19 -13.50 10.40 4.40
CA GLY A 19 -12.79 10.59 3.13
C GLY A 19 -11.73 9.50 2.93
N ILE A 20 -11.52 9.07 1.67
CA ILE A 20 -10.57 8.00 1.34
C ILE A 20 -9.13 8.29 1.83
N ASP A 21 -8.71 9.55 1.79
CA ASP A 21 -7.40 9.99 2.29
C ASP A 21 -7.26 9.86 3.80
N THR A 22 -8.33 10.21 4.53
CA THR A 22 -8.36 10.09 5.98
C THR A 22 -8.35 8.61 6.38
N LEU A 23 -9.07 7.76 5.64
CA LEU A 23 -9.02 6.32 5.82
C LEU A 23 -7.61 5.76 5.59
N ALA A 24 -6.97 6.11 4.47
CA ALA A 24 -5.61 5.70 4.14
C ALA A 24 -4.61 6.09 5.25
N TRP A 25 -4.72 7.33 5.76
CA TRP A 25 -3.91 7.81 6.88
C TRP A 25 -4.16 7.03 8.18
N LYS A 26 -5.42 6.79 8.56
CA LYS A 26 -5.80 6.00 9.76
C LYS A 26 -5.22 4.58 9.70
N LEU A 27 -5.34 3.93 8.54
CA LEU A 27 -4.83 2.58 8.32
C LEU A 27 -3.30 2.53 8.17
N GLY A 28 -2.69 3.61 7.70
CA GLY A 28 -1.25 3.68 7.44
C GLY A 28 -0.85 3.04 6.10
N ILE A 29 -1.71 3.15 5.10
CA ILE A 29 -1.55 2.62 3.73
C ILE A 29 -1.65 3.77 2.70
N SER A 30 -1.32 3.51 1.44
CA SER A 30 -1.58 4.47 0.35
C SER A 30 -3.06 4.73 0.11
N ARG A 31 -3.36 5.84 -0.60
CA ARG A 31 -4.73 6.09 -1.08
C ARG A 31 -5.23 4.93 -1.95
N ASN A 32 -4.38 4.45 -2.86
CA ASN A 32 -4.69 3.30 -3.71
C ASN A 32 -5.01 2.06 -2.87
N GLY A 33 -4.26 1.82 -1.79
CA GLY A 33 -4.59 0.76 -0.83
C GLY A 33 -5.98 0.89 -0.23
N ALA A 34 -6.39 2.09 0.18
CA ALA A 34 -7.74 2.32 0.69
C ALA A 34 -8.81 2.15 -0.39
N GLU A 35 -8.54 2.54 -1.64
CA GLU A 35 -9.43 2.31 -2.78
C GLU A 35 -9.62 0.81 -3.05
N GLN A 36 -8.54 0.00 -2.99
CA GLN A 36 -8.63 -1.46 -3.10
C GLN A 36 -9.53 -2.08 -2.03
N LEU A 37 -9.50 -1.57 -0.79
CA LEU A 37 -10.38 -2.06 0.28
C LEU A 37 -11.85 -1.77 -0.01
N ALA A 38 -12.15 -0.58 -0.54
CA ALA A 38 -13.51 -0.20 -0.90
C ALA A 38 -14.03 -1.02 -2.10
N GLU A 39 -13.17 -1.25 -3.09
CA GLU A 39 -13.47 -2.08 -4.25
C GLU A 39 -13.75 -3.54 -3.85
N ALA A 40 -12.91 -4.11 -3.00
CA ALA A 40 -13.07 -5.46 -2.46
C ALA A 40 -14.22 -5.58 -1.43
N ARG A 41 -14.99 -4.51 -1.20
CA ARG A 41 -16.10 -4.43 -0.23
C ARG A 41 -15.69 -4.80 1.21
N LEU A 42 -14.40 -4.68 1.53
CA LEU A 42 -13.92 -4.73 2.91
C LEU A 42 -14.27 -3.46 3.68
N ILE A 43 -14.52 -2.37 2.95
CA ILE A 43 -15.04 -1.10 3.44
C ILE A 43 -16.19 -0.68 2.52
N GLU A 44 -17.23 -0.08 3.10
CA GLU A 44 -18.44 0.29 2.36
C GLU A 44 -18.27 1.67 1.70
N PRO A 45 -18.22 1.76 0.36
CA PRO A 45 -18.22 3.04 -0.34
C PRO A 45 -19.61 3.69 -0.30
N LEU A 46 -19.66 5.00 -0.09
CA LEU A 46 -20.91 5.77 -0.25
C LEU A 46 -21.18 5.95 -1.75
N GLN A 47 -22.11 5.14 -2.27
CA GLN A 47 -22.35 5.02 -3.72
C GLN A 47 -23.13 6.17 -4.35
N HIS A 48 -23.85 6.96 -3.55
CA HIS A 48 -24.73 8.00 -4.08
C HIS A 48 -23.92 9.05 -4.89
N PRO A 49 -24.30 9.38 -6.15
CA PRO A 49 -23.53 10.28 -7.01
C PRO A 49 -23.22 11.66 -6.39
N PHE A 50 -24.10 12.13 -5.50
CA PHE A 50 -23.90 13.33 -4.69
C PHE A 50 -22.52 13.37 -4.01
N PHE A 51 -22.05 12.28 -3.39
CA PHE A 51 -20.80 12.29 -2.63
C PHE A 51 -19.60 12.54 -3.54
N LEU A 52 -19.55 11.86 -4.69
CA LEU A 52 -18.48 12.08 -5.66
C LEU A 52 -18.55 13.49 -6.24
N ALA A 53 -19.74 13.98 -6.60
CA ALA A 53 -19.93 15.33 -7.13
C ALA A 53 -19.55 16.43 -6.12
N ARG A 54 -19.88 16.24 -4.83
CA ARG A 54 -19.66 17.23 -3.76
C ARG A 54 -18.23 17.28 -3.25
N TYR A 55 -17.56 16.13 -3.16
CA TYR A 55 -16.24 15.99 -2.53
C TYR A 55 -15.11 15.73 -3.53
N GLY A 56 -15.43 15.35 -4.77
CA GLY A 56 -14.46 15.09 -5.83
C GLY A 56 -13.59 13.84 -5.62
N THR A 57 -13.81 13.10 -4.53
CA THR A 57 -13.06 11.89 -4.16
C THR A 57 -13.98 10.87 -3.51
N LEU A 58 -13.60 9.59 -3.55
CA LEU A 58 -14.34 8.50 -2.93
C LEU A 58 -14.56 8.78 -1.43
N GLN A 59 -15.81 8.60 -1.00
CA GLN A 59 -16.20 8.65 0.41
C GLN A 59 -16.64 7.24 0.83
N VAL A 60 -16.35 6.88 2.07
CA VAL A 60 -16.74 5.59 2.66
C VAL A 60 -17.54 5.81 3.95
N ALA A 61 -18.30 4.81 4.38
CA ALA A 61 -19.00 4.87 5.66
C ALA A 61 -18.01 4.73 6.83
N GLN A 62 -18.02 5.67 7.78
CA GLN A 62 -17.17 5.61 8.99
C GLN A 62 -17.42 4.33 9.78
N ALA A 63 -18.69 3.91 9.92
CA ALA A 63 -19.06 2.67 10.60
C ALA A 63 -18.39 1.42 9.98
N SER A 64 -18.23 1.37 8.65
CA SER A 64 -17.54 0.26 7.98
C SER A 64 -16.03 0.23 8.28
N SER A 65 -15.40 1.41 8.42
CA SER A 65 -14.00 1.54 8.84
C SER A 65 -13.80 1.08 10.29
N ASP A 66 -14.74 1.40 11.18
CA ASP A 66 -14.71 0.98 12.58
C ASP A 66 -14.97 -0.52 12.70
N ALA A 67 -15.92 -1.07 11.92
CA ALA A 67 -16.19 -2.50 11.84
C ALA A 67 -14.97 -3.28 11.35
N LEU A 68 -14.30 -2.83 10.29
CA LEU A 68 -13.06 -3.44 9.78
C LEU A 68 -11.99 -3.53 10.86
N GLN A 69 -11.73 -2.41 11.55
CA GLN A 69 -10.74 -2.39 12.63
C GLN A 69 -11.14 -3.32 13.77
N GLY A 70 -12.41 -3.30 14.20
CA GLY A 70 -12.93 -4.21 15.21
C GLY A 70 -12.80 -5.68 14.83
N ASN A 71 -13.05 -6.04 13.57
CA ASN A 71 -12.83 -7.39 13.05
C ASN A 71 -11.36 -7.79 13.12
N LEU A 72 -10.43 -6.90 12.73
CA LEU A 72 -9.00 -7.18 12.83
C LEU A 72 -8.53 -7.38 14.28
N TYR A 73 -9.02 -6.59 15.23
CA TYR A 73 -8.70 -6.81 16.65
C TYR A 73 -9.22 -8.16 17.17
N ARG A 74 -10.36 -8.64 16.67
CA ARG A 74 -10.89 -9.96 17.02
C ARG A 74 -10.11 -11.11 16.34
N ALA A 75 -9.66 -10.91 15.11
CA ALA A 75 -8.93 -11.93 14.34
C ALA A 75 -7.46 -12.09 14.76
N GLY A 76 -6.87 -11.10 15.44
CA GLY A 76 -5.48 -11.17 15.89
C GLY A 76 -5.28 -12.25 16.97
N VAL A 77 -4.53 -13.31 16.64
CA VAL A 77 -4.36 -14.52 17.48
C VAL A 77 -2.91 -14.94 17.71
N LEU A 78 -1.94 -14.09 17.36
CA LEU A 78 -0.52 -14.46 17.38
C LEU A 78 0.14 -14.28 18.76
N ALA A 79 0.90 -15.30 19.20
CA ALA A 79 1.58 -15.36 20.49
C ALA A 79 2.89 -14.53 20.55
N ALA A 80 3.31 -14.13 21.75
CA ALA A 80 4.38 -13.13 21.95
C ALA A 80 5.81 -13.61 21.65
N GLU A 81 6.08 -14.91 21.63
CA GLU A 81 7.45 -15.48 21.65
C GLU A 81 8.11 -15.59 20.26
N GLU A 82 7.43 -15.16 19.21
CA GLU A 82 7.89 -15.37 17.84
C GLU A 82 8.81 -14.26 17.34
N LYS A 83 9.62 -14.55 16.31
CA LYS A 83 10.40 -13.52 15.61
C LYS A 83 9.47 -12.71 14.72
N LEU A 84 9.04 -11.56 15.25
CA LEU A 84 8.04 -10.74 14.60
C LEU A 84 8.62 -9.62 13.75
N MET A 85 7.85 -9.25 12.74
CA MET A 85 8.10 -8.12 11.87
C MET A 85 6.83 -7.30 11.73
N CYS A 86 6.98 -5.98 11.76
CA CYS A 86 5.88 -5.08 11.49
C CYS A 86 5.41 -5.22 10.03
N LEU A 87 4.09 -5.25 9.81
CA LEU A 87 3.49 -5.42 8.49
C LEU A 87 3.93 -4.32 7.51
N SER A 88 4.05 -3.08 7.99
CA SER A 88 4.58 -1.95 7.19
C SER A 88 6.02 -2.17 6.68
N THR A 89 6.78 -3.06 7.33
CA THR A 89 8.10 -3.49 6.86
C THR A 89 7.97 -4.70 5.93
N ALA A 90 7.20 -5.71 6.31
CA ALA A 90 7.03 -6.94 5.54
C ALA A 90 6.51 -6.68 4.12
N ILE A 91 5.55 -5.75 3.97
CA ILE A 91 4.97 -5.38 2.66
C ILE A 91 5.98 -4.76 1.68
N LYS A 92 7.18 -4.39 2.13
CA LYS A 92 8.28 -3.93 1.27
C LYS A 92 8.96 -5.08 0.51
N VAL A 93 8.62 -6.34 0.80
CA VAL A 93 9.06 -7.50 -0.01
C VAL A 93 8.50 -7.43 -1.43
N ILE A 94 7.30 -6.86 -1.56
CA ILE A 94 6.70 -6.47 -2.83
C ILE A 94 7.29 -5.12 -3.21
N GLY A 95 7.75 -4.93 -4.44
CA GLY A 95 8.21 -3.61 -4.88
C GLY A 95 8.14 -3.46 -6.38
N GLY A 96 7.96 -2.22 -6.80
CA GLY A 96 7.74 -1.87 -8.20
C GLY A 96 6.31 -2.10 -8.71
N GLU A 97 5.39 -2.48 -7.82
CA GLU A 97 3.97 -2.72 -8.09
C GLU A 97 3.11 -2.10 -6.98
N THR A 98 1.81 -1.93 -7.25
CA THR A 98 0.84 -1.54 -6.23
C THR A 98 0.76 -2.62 -5.16
N LYS A 99 0.85 -2.24 -3.88
CA LYS A 99 0.72 -3.19 -2.79
C LYS A 99 -0.70 -3.80 -2.80
N PRO A 100 -0.85 -5.13 -2.64
CA PRO A 100 -2.13 -5.80 -2.68
C PRO A 100 -2.83 -5.72 -1.31
N TRP A 101 -3.23 -4.50 -0.92
CA TRP A 101 -3.79 -4.21 0.38
C TRP A 101 -5.12 -4.95 0.62
N SER A 102 -5.97 -5.10 -0.40
CA SER A 102 -7.21 -5.89 -0.29
C SER A 102 -6.95 -7.35 0.02
N THR A 103 -6.08 -8.02 -0.75
CA THR A 103 -5.69 -9.42 -0.52
C THR A 103 -5.08 -9.59 0.87
N LEU A 104 -4.19 -8.68 1.27
CA LEU A 104 -3.55 -8.73 2.58
C LEU A 104 -4.56 -8.60 3.71
N PHE A 105 -5.46 -7.61 3.66
CA PHE A 105 -6.49 -7.43 4.69
C PHE A 105 -7.47 -8.60 4.70
N GLY A 106 -7.83 -9.16 3.55
CA GLY A 106 -8.64 -10.38 3.46
C GLY A 106 -8.02 -11.54 4.23
N LYS A 107 -6.72 -11.78 4.02
CA LYS A 107 -5.97 -12.86 4.69
C LYS A 107 -5.77 -12.65 6.19
N LEU A 108 -5.68 -11.40 6.63
CA LEU A 108 -5.68 -11.08 8.06
C LEU A 108 -7.06 -11.38 8.66
N LEU A 109 -8.14 -11.01 7.97
CA LEU A 109 -9.51 -11.20 8.45
C LEU A 109 -9.94 -12.68 8.47
N ASP A 110 -9.53 -13.47 7.48
CA ASP A 110 -9.85 -14.90 7.40
C ASP A 110 -8.91 -15.79 8.26
N GLY A 111 -7.86 -15.19 8.84
CA GLY A 111 -6.90 -15.89 9.70
C GLY A 111 -5.80 -16.67 8.97
N SER A 112 -5.78 -16.65 7.64
CA SER A 112 -4.75 -17.33 6.83
C SER A 112 -3.38 -16.66 6.90
N LEU A 113 -3.31 -15.41 7.38
CA LEU A 113 -2.07 -14.74 7.79
C LEU A 113 -2.13 -14.40 9.29
N PRO A 114 -1.56 -15.24 10.17
CA PRO A 114 -1.54 -14.99 11.61
C PRO A 114 -0.84 -13.68 11.96
N PHE A 115 -1.47 -12.89 12.84
CA PHE A 115 -0.95 -11.59 13.24
C PHE A 115 -1.37 -11.21 14.65
N ARG A 116 -0.70 -10.20 15.20
CA ARG A 116 -1.16 -9.48 16.39
C ARG A 116 -1.13 -7.98 16.16
N ILE A 117 -1.98 -7.26 16.89
CA ILE A 117 -1.98 -5.79 16.89
C ILE A 117 -1.45 -5.32 18.24
N GLU A 118 -0.35 -4.56 18.23
CA GLU A 118 0.12 -3.87 19.43
C GLU A 118 -0.73 -2.63 19.72
N PRO A 119 -0.95 -2.24 20.98
CA PRO A 119 -1.57 -0.96 21.31
C PRO A 119 -0.66 0.21 20.93
N GLY A 120 -1.24 1.39 20.69
CA GLY A 120 -0.45 2.62 20.56
C GLY A 120 -0.97 3.62 19.52
N PRO A 121 -0.32 4.79 19.41
CA PRO A 121 -0.80 5.91 18.60
C PRO A 121 -0.41 5.82 17.12
N LYS A 122 0.39 4.83 16.73
CA LYS A 122 0.80 4.65 15.33
C LYS A 122 -0.40 4.21 14.47
N ALA A 123 -0.32 4.45 13.16
CA ALA A 123 -1.31 3.94 12.21
C ALA A 123 -1.40 2.40 12.26
N LEU A 124 -2.57 1.85 11.89
CA LEU A 124 -2.91 0.44 12.11
C LEU A 124 -1.85 -0.54 11.56
N VAL A 125 -1.45 -0.40 10.30
CA VAL A 125 -0.45 -1.30 9.66
C VAL A 125 0.92 -1.22 10.31
N ARG A 126 1.25 -0.12 11.00
CA ARG A 126 2.48 0.01 11.80
C ARG A 126 2.39 -0.65 13.18
N ARG A 127 1.21 -1.14 13.54
CA ARG A 127 0.90 -1.84 14.78
C ARG A 127 0.59 -3.32 14.56
N ILE A 128 0.34 -3.73 13.31
CA ILE A 128 0.20 -5.13 12.93
C ILE A 128 1.60 -5.77 12.84
N PHE A 129 1.76 -6.89 13.51
CA PHE A 129 2.96 -7.72 13.48
C PHE A 129 2.61 -9.12 13.02
N ILE A 130 3.45 -9.66 12.13
CA ILE A 130 3.36 -11.02 11.59
C ILE A 130 4.66 -11.78 11.89
N ARG A 131 4.66 -13.10 11.71
CA ARG A 131 5.88 -13.89 11.78
C ARG A 131 6.78 -13.57 10.61
N ARG A 132 8.09 -13.53 10.84
CA ARG A 132 9.06 -13.37 9.76
C ARG A 132 9.02 -14.53 8.75
N GLN A 133 8.63 -15.73 9.17
CA GLN A 133 8.50 -16.89 8.28
C GLN A 133 7.31 -16.77 7.30
N ASP A 134 6.29 -15.97 7.64
CA ASP A 134 5.11 -15.77 6.79
C ASP A 134 5.36 -14.72 5.69
N LEU A 135 6.61 -14.24 5.56
CA LEU A 135 6.99 -13.26 4.54
C LEU A 135 6.82 -13.80 3.12
N SER A 136 7.04 -15.10 2.90
CA SER A 136 6.84 -15.75 1.59
C SER A 136 5.37 -15.70 1.17
N VAL A 137 4.43 -15.83 2.11
CA VAL A 137 2.99 -15.70 1.84
C VAL A 137 2.69 -14.32 1.24
N ILE A 138 3.32 -13.26 1.76
CA ILE A 138 3.16 -11.90 1.21
C ILE A 138 3.80 -11.78 -0.18
N GLU A 139 4.98 -12.36 -0.39
CA GLU A 139 5.64 -12.34 -1.70
C GLU A 139 4.80 -13.01 -2.79
N GLU A 140 4.09 -14.10 -2.45
CA GLU A 140 3.22 -14.83 -3.36
C GLU A 140 2.00 -14.03 -3.86
N PHE A 141 1.58 -12.96 -3.16
CA PHE A 141 0.42 -12.17 -3.57
C PHE A 141 0.59 -11.51 -4.94
N CYS A 142 1.83 -11.18 -5.33
CA CYS A 142 2.12 -10.64 -6.65
C CYS A 142 2.04 -11.69 -7.77
N ALA A 143 2.33 -12.96 -7.47
CA ALA A 143 2.36 -14.04 -8.45
C ALA A 143 0.95 -14.44 -8.94
N VAL A 144 -0.08 -14.23 -8.10
CA VAL A 144 -1.47 -14.62 -8.41
C VAL A 144 -2.16 -13.67 -9.40
N GLY A 145 -1.46 -12.64 -9.88
CA GLY A 145 -2.03 -11.65 -10.81
C GLY A 145 -3.07 -10.81 -10.07
N GLY A 146 -2.61 -9.69 -9.50
CA GLY A 146 -3.50 -8.74 -8.84
C GLY A 146 -4.69 -8.43 -9.75
N VAL A 147 -5.89 -8.68 -9.24
CA VAL A 147 -7.15 -8.34 -9.90
C VAL A 147 -7.02 -6.90 -10.38
N ALA A 148 -7.03 -6.70 -11.70
CA ALA A 148 -7.07 -5.38 -12.27
C ALA A 148 -8.31 -4.69 -11.69
N SER A 149 -8.07 -3.68 -10.85
CA SER A 149 -9.14 -2.87 -10.26
C SER A 149 -10.06 -2.38 -11.36
N ASN A 150 -11.33 -2.75 -11.24
CA ASN A 150 -12.46 -2.19 -11.98
C ASN A 150 -12.76 -0.76 -11.54
N THR A 151 -12.31 -0.33 -10.35
CA THR A 151 -12.19 1.10 -10.10
C THR A 151 -11.12 1.66 -11.03
N ALA A 152 -11.48 2.61 -11.89
CA ALA A 152 -10.51 3.39 -12.63
C ALA A 152 -9.62 4.11 -11.61
N PHE A 153 -8.53 3.46 -11.18
CA PHE A 153 -7.52 4.08 -10.36
C PHE A 153 -7.19 5.40 -11.02
N SER A 154 -7.15 6.47 -10.24
CA SER A 154 -6.68 7.74 -10.78
C SER A 154 -5.35 7.47 -11.48
N HIS A 155 -5.30 7.69 -12.80
CA HIS A 155 -4.06 7.55 -13.57
C HIS A 155 -2.95 8.45 -12.99
N LEU A 156 -3.31 9.40 -12.14
CA LEU A 156 -2.44 10.25 -11.35
C LEU A 156 -2.43 9.82 -9.88
N ILE A 157 -1.25 9.49 -9.35
CA ILE A 157 -1.03 9.16 -7.94
C ILE A 157 -0.16 10.22 -7.25
N SER A 158 -0.23 10.32 -5.93
CA SER A 158 0.64 11.23 -5.19
C SER A 158 2.09 10.75 -5.17
N LYS A 159 3.04 11.65 -4.87
CA LYS A 159 4.43 11.25 -4.58
C LYS A 159 4.53 10.29 -3.39
N ALA A 160 3.64 10.40 -2.40
CA ALA A 160 3.62 9.47 -1.27
C ALA A 160 3.24 8.04 -1.70
N ASP A 161 2.21 7.89 -2.54
CA ASP A 161 1.82 6.59 -3.09
C ASP A 161 2.91 6.01 -4.00
N ALA A 162 3.59 6.86 -4.78
CA ALA A 162 4.73 6.44 -5.60
C ALA A 162 5.89 5.91 -4.74
N GLY A 163 6.15 6.54 -3.59
CA GLY A 163 7.16 6.07 -2.63
C GLY A 163 6.81 4.70 -2.04
N GLU A 164 5.53 4.44 -1.78
CA GLU A 164 5.09 3.11 -1.34
C GLU A 164 5.34 2.05 -2.42
N ILE A 165 4.93 2.31 -3.68
CA ILE A 165 5.13 1.40 -4.82
C ILE A 165 6.62 1.08 -5.02
N LEU A 166 7.47 2.10 -4.94
CA LEU A 166 8.91 1.99 -5.19
C LEU A 166 9.72 1.58 -3.96
N ASN A 167 9.10 1.44 -2.78
CA ASN A 167 9.77 1.20 -1.49
C ASN A 167 10.82 2.26 -1.12
N VAL A 168 10.57 3.53 -1.43
CA VAL A 168 11.50 4.65 -1.15
C VAL A 168 10.83 5.74 -0.32
N GLY A 169 11.64 6.52 0.39
CA GLY A 169 11.16 7.61 1.25
C GLY A 169 10.79 8.88 0.47
N PRO A 170 10.18 9.87 1.15
CA PRO A 170 9.74 11.11 0.52
C PRO A 170 10.86 11.91 -0.16
N GLN A 171 12.08 11.85 0.38
CA GLN A 171 13.25 12.54 -0.18
C GLN A 171 13.65 11.90 -1.51
N GLU A 172 13.77 10.57 -1.53
CA GLU A 172 14.13 9.80 -2.71
C GLU A 172 13.08 9.92 -3.82
N VAL A 173 11.78 9.89 -3.48
CA VAL A 173 10.73 10.17 -4.48
C VAL A 173 10.89 11.57 -5.05
N THR A 174 11.20 12.56 -4.21
CA THR A 174 11.35 13.93 -4.69
C THR A 174 12.50 14.05 -5.68
N GLU A 175 13.62 13.38 -5.41
CA GLU A 175 14.79 13.31 -6.30
C GLU A 175 14.47 12.55 -7.60
N LEU A 176 13.90 11.35 -7.50
CA LEU A 176 13.57 10.49 -8.66
C LEU A 176 12.62 11.16 -9.65
N PHE A 177 11.73 12.02 -9.15
CA PHE A 177 10.71 12.68 -9.95
C PHE A 177 10.90 14.20 -10.02
N ALA A 178 12.11 14.70 -9.76
CA ALA A 178 12.43 16.12 -9.90
C ALA A 178 12.27 16.60 -11.34
N ASP A 179 12.69 15.76 -12.30
CA ASP A 179 12.73 16.09 -13.73
C ASP A 179 11.53 15.58 -14.53
N VAL A 180 10.57 14.89 -13.89
CA VAL A 180 9.41 14.38 -14.61
C VAL A 180 8.51 15.55 -15.01
N PRO A 181 8.33 15.80 -16.33
CA PRO A 181 7.58 16.94 -16.81
C PRO A 181 6.10 16.70 -16.50
N THR A 182 5.55 17.52 -15.62
CA THR A 182 4.11 17.53 -15.39
C THR A 182 3.51 18.80 -15.97
N ARG A 183 2.18 18.82 -16.13
CA ARG A 183 1.46 20.03 -16.58
C ARG A 183 1.74 21.28 -15.71
N LYS A 184 2.41 21.14 -14.56
CA LYS A 184 2.84 22.24 -13.67
C LYS A 184 4.36 22.27 -13.38
N GLY A 185 5.20 21.59 -14.19
CA GLY A 185 6.66 21.51 -14.00
C GLY A 185 7.14 20.45 -12.99
N GLY A 186 8.44 20.44 -12.64
CA GLY A 186 9.09 19.45 -11.74
C GLY A 186 8.59 19.41 -10.28
N ARG A 187 7.65 20.30 -9.92
CA ARG A 187 6.98 20.36 -8.60
C ARG A 187 5.60 19.73 -8.58
N ALA A 188 5.32 18.82 -9.50
CA ALA A 188 4.05 18.14 -9.55
C ALA A 188 3.71 17.45 -8.22
N LYS A 189 2.49 17.68 -7.76
CA LYS A 189 1.94 16.96 -6.61
C LYS A 189 1.54 15.52 -6.97
N HIS A 190 1.37 15.24 -8.27
CA HIS A 190 0.90 13.96 -8.78
C HIS A 190 1.74 13.47 -9.96
N LEU A 191 1.88 12.14 -10.08
CA LEU A 191 2.65 11.41 -11.07
C LEU A 191 1.75 10.44 -11.81
N ARG A 192 2.05 10.10 -13.07
CA ARG A 192 1.32 9.03 -13.75
C ARG A 192 1.66 7.69 -13.13
N LEU A 193 0.66 6.88 -12.79
CA LEU A 193 0.86 5.55 -12.22
C LEU A 193 1.73 4.67 -13.13
N GLU A 194 1.49 4.73 -14.45
CA GLU A 194 2.25 3.96 -15.44
C GLU A 194 3.75 4.26 -15.40
N ASP A 195 4.14 5.53 -15.25
CA ASP A 195 5.55 5.94 -15.17
C ASP A 195 6.21 5.38 -13.91
N VAL A 196 5.48 5.39 -12.79
CA VAL A 196 5.95 4.83 -11.52
C VAL A 196 6.10 3.32 -11.62
N LEU A 197 5.13 2.60 -12.19
CA LEU A 197 5.23 1.15 -12.41
C LEU A 197 6.36 0.79 -13.38
N LYS A 198 6.55 1.58 -14.45
CA LYS A 198 7.67 1.42 -15.38
C LYS A 198 9.03 1.60 -14.69
N MET A 199 9.13 2.54 -13.76
CA MET A 199 10.31 2.71 -12.91
C MET A 199 10.48 1.50 -11.98
N GLY A 200 9.40 1.04 -11.34
CA GLY A 200 9.36 -0.13 -10.48
C GLY A 200 9.89 -1.41 -11.14
N ARG A 201 9.49 -1.67 -12.39
CA ARG A 201 10.00 -2.80 -13.20
C ARG A 201 11.52 -2.77 -13.42
N ARG A 202 12.15 -1.60 -13.34
CA ARG A 202 13.59 -1.43 -13.56
C ARG A 202 14.41 -1.43 -12.27
N HIS A 203 13.78 -1.13 -11.14
CA HIS A 203 14.47 -0.87 -9.88
C HIS A 203 14.10 -1.85 -8.78
N ILE A 204 15.07 -2.21 -7.96
CA ILE A 204 14.87 -2.96 -6.73
C ILE A 204 15.65 -2.28 -5.59
N THR A 205 14.98 -1.99 -4.48
CA THR A 205 15.61 -1.32 -3.35
C THR A 205 16.39 -2.30 -2.49
N SER A 206 17.36 -1.79 -1.71
CA SER A 206 18.06 -2.59 -0.70
C SER A 206 17.10 -3.16 0.36
N ALA A 207 15.99 -2.48 0.62
CA ALA A 207 14.97 -2.93 1.57
C ALA A 207 14.18 -4.12 1.00
N GLU A 208 13.81 -4.08 -0.27
CA GLU A 208 13.19 -5.22 -0.94
C GLU A 208 14.17 -6.40 -1.02
N LEU A 209 15.42 -6.15 -1.47
CA LEU A 209 16.46 -7.18 -1.53
C LEU A 209 16.73 -7.83 -0.17
N SER A 210 16.74 -7.05 0.91
CA SER A 210 17.03 -7.58 2.25
C SER A 210 15.92 -8.47 2.78
N LEU A 211 14.66 -8.11 2.48
CA LEU A 211 13.49 -8.92 2.84
C LEU A 211 13.48 -10.23 2.05
N ARG A 212 13.60 -10.15 0.73
CA ARG A 212 13.59 -11.33 -0.16
C ARG A 212 14.76 -12.29 0.10
N ARG A 213 15.92 -11.77 0.52
CA ARG A 213 17.11 -12.57 0.85
C ARG A 213 17.24 -12.89 2.34
N ASN A 214 16.32 -12.42 3.18
CA ASN A 214 16.36 -12.58 4.63
C ASN A 214 17.67 -12.10 5.30
N VAL A 215 18.27 -11.01 4.81
CA VAL A 215 19.51 -10.40 5.35
C VAL A 215 19.26 -8.98 5.87
N SER A 216 20.26 -8.34 6.48
CA SER A 216 20.15 -6.92 6.82
C SER A 216 20.19 -6.05 5.55
N THR A 217 19.54 -4.88 5.58
CA THR A 217 19.54 -3.92 4.46
C THR A 217 20.96 -3.49 4.06
N GLN A 218 21.86 -3.32 5.04
CA GLN A 218 23.25 -2.98 4.77
C GLN A 218 23.99 -4.12 4.06
N ARG A 219 23.73 -5.38 4.45
CA ARG A 219 24.30 -6.55 3.77
C ARG A 219 23.76 -6.69 2.36
N ALA A 220 22.44 -6.55 2.16
CA ALA A 220 21.84 -6.59 0.84
C ALA A 220 22.46 -5.55 -0.12
N TYR A 221 22.68 -4.33 0.36
CA TYR A 221 23.34 -3.27 -0.39
C TYR A 221 24.79 -3.63 -0.76
N ARG A 222 25.60 -4.07 0.22
CA ARG A 222 27.01 -4.43 -0.01
C ARG A 222 27.15 -5.61 -0.97
N ASP A 223 26.33 -6.64 -0.80
CA ASP A 223 26.34 -7.82 -1.66
C ASP A 223 25.96 -7.45 -3.10
N ALA A 224 24.99 -6.56 -3.31
CA ALA A 224 24.60 -6.10 -4.64
C ALA A 224 25.75 -5.38 -5.36
N LEU A 225 26.45 -4.48 -4.66
CA LEU A 225 27.64 -3.80 -5.20
C LEU A 225 28.77 -4.80 -5.51
N ALA A 226 29.11 -5.66 -4.56
CA ALA A 226 30.18 -6.65 -4.72
C ALA A 226 29.88 -7.65 -5.86
N SER A 227 28.60 -7.92 -6.11
CA SER A 227 28.15 -8.83 -7.16
C SER A 227 28.03 -8.20 -8.55
N GLY A 228 28.37 -6.90 -8.68
CA GLY A 228 28.31 -6.16 -9.94
C GLY A 228 26.89 -5.77 -10.37
N VAL A 229 25.91 -5.80 -9.46
CA VAL A 229 24.55 -5.33 -9.77
C VAL A 229 24.58 -3.82 -9.94
N ARG A 230 24.23 -3.33 -11.13
CA ARG A 230 24.26 -1.90 -11.46
C ARG A 230 23.36 -1.09 -10.53
N TYR A 231 23.93 -0.11 -9.84
CA TYR A 231 23.19 0.91 -9.09
C TYR A 231 22.58 1.92 -10.07
N LEU A 232 21.30 2.25 -9.89
CA LEU A 232 20.52 3.11 -10.79
C LEU A 232 20.11 4.44 -10.13
N GLY A 233 20.53 4.69 -8.89
CA GLY A 233 20.22 5.91 -8.15
C GLY A 233 19.30 5.65 -6.94
N PRO A 234 18.54 6.65 -6.47
CA PRO A 234 17.78 6.57 -5.21
C PRO A 234 16.73 5.45 -5.15
N ALA A 235 16.23 4.99 -6.31
CA ALA A 235 15.32 3.85 -6.41
C ALA A 235 16.02 2.49 -6.25
N GLY A 236 17.34 2.48 -6.09
CA GLY A 236 18.14 1.29 -5.81
C GLY A 236 18.85 0.73 -7.05
N PHE A 237 18.82 -0.58 -7.20
CA PHE A 237 19.61 -1.33 -8.17
C PHE A 237 18.78 -1.77 -9.38
N CYS A 238 19.45 -2.16 -10.46
CA CYS A 238 18.81 -2.81 -11.60
C CYS A 238 18.11 -4.11 -11.17
N ARG A 239 16.78 -4.12 -11.27
CA ARG A 239 15.94 -5.27 -10.87
C ARG A 239 16.33 -6.54 -11.62
N ALA A 240 16.42 -6.49 -12.94
CA ALA A 240 16.75 -7.66 -13.77
C ALA A 240 18.10 -8.28 -13.40
N SER A 241 19.13 -7.44 -13.21
CA SER A 241 20.47 -7.89 -12.81
C SER A 241 20.47 -8.48 -11.40
N ALA A 242 19.73 -7.89 -10.46
CA ALA A 242 19.64 -8.39 -9.10
C ALA A 242 18.91 -9.74 -9.04
N VAL A 243 17.81 -9.88 -9.79
CA VAL A 243 17.06 -11.14 -9.89
C VAL A 243 17.93 -12.26 -10.45
N ALA A 244 18.61 -12.01 -11.57
CA ALA A 244 19.52 -12.98 -12.16
C ALA A 244 20.68 -13.40 -11.23
N LYS A 245 21.05 -12.54 -10.27
CA LYS A 245 22.19 -12.79 -9.36
C LYS A 245 21.81 -13.47 -8.06
N PHE A 246 20.63 -13.17 -7.53
CA PHE A 246 20.25 -13.55 -6.16
C PHE A 246 19.02 -14.45 -6.06
N PHE A 247 18.23 -14.58 -7.13
CA PHE A 247 16.95 -15.29 -7.11
C PHE A 247 16.79 -16.28 -8.29
N ALA A 248 17.86 -16.49 -9.08
CA ALA A 248 17.92 -17.47 -10.16
C ALA A 248 18.65 -18.74 -9.71
#